data_AF-A0A645CQ07-F1
#
_entry.id   AF-A0A645CQ07-F1
#
_cell.length_a   1.000
_cell.length_b   1.000
_cell.length_c   1.000
_cell.angle_alpha   90.00
_cell.angle_beta   90.00
_cell.angle_gamma   90.00
#
_symmetry.space_group_name_H-M   'P 1'
#
loop_
_entity.id
_entity.type
_entity.pdbx_description
1 polymer ?
#
loop_
_entity_poly.entity_id
_entity_poly.type
_entity_poly.pdbx_seq_one_letter_code
_entity_poly.pdbx_strand_id
1 'polypeptide(L)'
;MLIGNFGAEAGLLSTASEEQGSMTLAASDSLPAQAVFFATTEKPLIGEELFALPAYLQADAVHCASLTTQDMLRGLVVLIILGGAILKILGVL
;
A
#
# COMPACT_ATOMS: atom_id res chain seq x y z
N MET A 1 -4.93 6.27 -5.21
CA MET A 1 -6.25 5.85 -4.68
C MET A 1 -7.18 7.05 -4.76
N LEU A 2 -8.36 6.88 -5.34
CA LEU A 2 -9.35 7.93 -5.56
C LEU A 2 -10.70 7.46 -5.02
N ILE A 3 -11.06 7.84 -3.78
CA ILE A 3 -12.29 7.38 -3.12
C ILE A 3 -13.06 8.58 -2.58
N GLY A 4 -14.34 8.67 -2.94
CA GLY A 4 -15.23 9.71 -2.46
C GLY A 4 -16.21 10.18 -3.52
N ASN A 5 -16.88 11.29 -3.24
CA ASN A 5 -17.83 11.91 -4.17
C ASN A 5 -17.08 12.76 -5.20
N PHE A 6 -17.09 12.30 -6.45
CA PHE A 6 -16.47 12.99 -7.58
C PHE A 6 -17.50 13.26 -8.68
N GLY A 7 -17.20 14.20 -9.57
CA GLY A 7 -17.95 14.42 -10.82
C GLY A 7 -17.25 13.79 -12.02
N ALA A 8 -17.49 14.33 -13.21
CA ALA A 8 -16.79 13.89 -14.42
C ALA A 8 -15.29 14.22 -14.39
N GLU A 9 -14.87 15.17 -13.53
CA GLU A 9 -13.50 15.61 -13.34
C GLU A 9 -12.59 14.51 -12.76
N ALA A 10 -13.18 13.48 -12.13
CA ALA A 10 -12.44 12.30 -11.69
C ALA A 10 -11.61 11.66 -12.82
N GLY A 11 -12.04 11.81 -14.07
CA GLY A 11 -11.36 11.30 -15.26
C GLY A 11 -9.95 11.87 -15.41
N LEU A 12 -9.77 13.17 -15.16
CA LEU A 12 -8.47 13.82 -15.23
C LEU A 12 -7.50 13.23 -14.21
N LEU A 13 -8.00 12.95 -13.00
CA LEU A 13 -7.21 12.38 -11.91
C LEU A 13 -6.85 10.92 -12.16
N SER A 14 -7.79 10.11 -12.66
CA SER A 14 -7.55 8.71 -12.99
C SER A 14 -6.57 8.56 -14.15
N THR A 15 -6.74 9.34 -15.22
CA THR A 15 -5.87 9.26 -16.40
C THR A 15 -4.45 9.72 -16.07
N ALA A 16 -4.29 10.79 -15.29
CA ALA A 16 -2.96 11.21 -14.83
C ALA A 16 -2.28 10.15 -13.93
N SER A 17 -3.07 9.39 -13.16
CA SER A 17 -2.54 8.30 -12.33
C SER A 17 -2.15 7.08 -13.17
N GLU A 18 -2.91 6.78 -14.22
CA GLU A 18 -2.65 5.72 -15.18
C GLU A 18 -1.42 6.02 -16.06
N GLU A 19 -1.24 7.27 -16.50
CA GLU A 19 -0.03 7.71 -17.23
C GLU A 19 1.26 7.54 -16.41
N GLN A 20 1.17 7.59 -15.08
CA GLN A 20 2.30 7.33 -14.18
C GLN A 20 2.54 5.83 -13.94
N GLY A 21 1.79 4.94 -14.62
CA GLY A 21 1.89 3.49 -14.47
C GLY A 21 1.44 2.99 -13.10
N SER A 22 0.64 3.79 -12.38
CA SER A 22 0.20 3.46 -11.03
C SER A 22 -1.14 2.74 -11.05
N MET A 23 -1.19 1.53 -10.48
CA MET A 23 -2.45 0.81 -10.28
C MET A 23 -3.36 1.65 -9.37
N THR A 24 -4.40 2.22 -9.97
CA THR A 24 -5.29 3.16 -9.29
C THR A 24 -6.55 2.43 -8.84
N LEU A 25 -6.69 2.24 -7.52
CA LEU A 25 -7.96 1.81 -6.93
C LEU A 25 -8.86 3.05 -6.81
N ALA A 26 -9.98 3.05 -7.54
CA ALA A 26 -10.92 4.15 -7.61
C ALA A 26 -12.35 3.71 -7.28
N ALA A 27 -13.05 4.49 -6.48
CA ALA A 27 -14.44 4.25 -6.09
C ALA A 27 -15.18 5.57 -5.87
N SER A 28 -16.46 5.62 -6.23
CA SER A 28 -17.31 6.78 -5.96
C SER A 28 -18.74 6.38 -5.63
N ASP A 29 -19.41 7.20 -4.84
CA ASP A 29 -20.85 7.16 -4.57
C ASP A 29 -21.67 7.89 -5.65
N SER A 30 -21.02 8.62 -6.57
CA SER A 30 -21.70 9.32 -7.67
C SER A 30 -21.75 8.46 -8.95
N LEU A 31 -22.92 8.41 -9.61
CA LEU A 31 -23.06 7.71 -10.90
C LEU A 31 -22.13 8.26 -12.00
N PRO A 32 -21.97 9.60 -12.15
CA PRO A 32 -21.06 10.16 -13.15
C PRO A 32 -19.60 9.73 -12.93
N ALA A 33 -19.11 9.77 -11.69
CA ALA A 33 -17.74 9.35 -11.41
C ALA A 33 -17.54 7.85 -11.52
N GLN A 34 -18.53 7.03 -11.16
CA GLN A 34 -18.46 5.58 -11.39
C GLN A 34 -18.33 5.28 -12.89
N ALA A 35 -19.11 5.94 -13.75
CA ALA A 35 -19.01 5.75 -15.20
C ALA A 35 -17.64 6.17 -15.75
N VAL A 36 -17.07 7.25 -15.20
CA VAL A 36 -15.73 7.71 -15.58
C VAL A 36 -14.66 6.73 -15.10
N PHE A 37 -14.64 6.37 -13.81
CA PHE A 37 -13.69 5.39 -13.27
C PHE A 37 -13.78 4.04 -13.97
N PHE A 38 -14.96 3.65 -14.43
CA PHE A 38 -15.13 2.45 -15.24
C PHE A 38 -14.39 2.51 -16.58
N ALA A 39 -14.27 3.70 -17.17
CA ALA A 39 -13.60 3.89 -18.46
C ALA A 39 -12.09 4.21 -18.33
N THR A 40 -11.65 4.73 -17.19
CA THR A 40 -10.31 5.31 -17.01
C THR A 40 -9.45 4.62 -15.96
N THR A 41 -9.92 3.50 -15.39
CA THR A 41 -9.17 2.77 -14.37
C THR A 41 -9.26 1.27 -14.63
N GLU A 42 -8.17 0.54 -14.43
CA GLU A 42 -8.13 -0.91 -14.65
C GLU A 42 -9.03 -1.70 -13.67
N LYS A 43 -9.23 -1.18 -12.45
CA LYS A 43 -10.00 -1.81 -11.37
C LYS A 43 -10.95 -0.82 -10.70
N PRO A 44 -12.04 -0.43 -11.37
CA PRO A 44 -13.10 0.37 -10.74
C PRO A 44 -13.79 -0.48 -9.66
N LEU A 45 -13.99 0.09 -8.48
CA LEU A 45 -14.69 -0.57 -7.37
C LEU A 45 -16.08 0.05 -7.23
N ILE A 46 -17.11 -0.79 -7.34
CA ILE A 46 -18.50 -0.33 -7.29
C ILE A 46 -19.24 -0.99 -6.12
N GLY A 47 -19.99 -0.18 -5.37
CA GLY A 47 -20.86 -0.67 -4.30
C GLY A 47 -20.09 -1.45 -3.23
N GLU A 48 -20.41 -2.74 -3.10
CA GLU A 48 -19.83 -3.60 -2.07
C GLU A 48 -18.36 -3.98 -2.29
N GLU A 49 -17.85 -3.84 -3.53
CA GLU A 49 -16.44 -4.09 -3.84
C GLU A 49 -15.51 -3.10 -3.12
N LEU A 50 -16.02 -1.93 -2.71
CA LEU A 50 -15.32 -0.99 -1.84
C LEU A 50 -14.90 -1.64 -0.52
N PHE A 51 -15.66 -2.60 0.00
CA PHE A 51 -15.31 -3.32 1.24
C PHE A 51 -14.20 -4.36 1.04
N ALA A 52 -13.92 -4.76 -0.20
CA ALA A 52 -12.78 -5.61 -0.54
C ALA A 52 -11.48 -4.81 -0.71
N LEU A 53 -11.56 -3.48 -0.72
CA LEU A 53 -10.41 -2.58 -0.87
C LEU A 53 -9.29 -2.80 0.15
N PRO A 54 -9.55 -3.04 1.45
CA PRO A 54 -8.49 -3.40 2.39
C PRO A 54 -7.78 -4.68 1.94
N ALA A 55 -8.50 -5.71 1.47
CA ALA A 55 -7.85 -6.94 0.98
C ALA A 55 -6.91 -6.66 -0.21
N TYR A 56 -7.31 -5.78 -1.15
CA TYR A 56 -6.46 -5.37 -2.28
C TYR A 56 -5.23 -4.54 -1.85
N LEU A 57 -5.35 -3.71 -0.81
CA LEU A 57 -4.23 -2.92 -0.29
C LEU A 57 -3.32 -3.69 0.67
N GLN A 58 -3.89 -4.63 1.42
CA GLN A 58 -3.30 -5.23 2.62
C GLN A 58 -2.67 -6.59 2.33
N ALA A 59 -3.04 -7.25 1.22
CA ALA A 59 -2.41 -8.49 0.79
C ALA A 59 -0.92 -8.32 0.46
N ASP A 60 -0.53 -7.23 -0.20
CA ASP A 60 0.86 -7.07 -0.65
C ASP A 60 1.69 -6.11 0.22
N ALA A 61 1.25 -4.86 0.40
CA ALA A 61 2.13 -3.82 0.92
C ALA A 61 2.35 -3.91 2.45
N VAL A 62 1.30 -4.15 3.23
CA VAL A 62 1.38 -4.14 4.70
C VAL A 62 2.04 -5.41 5.24
N HIS A 63 1.75 -6.58 4.63
CA HIS A 63 2.37 -7.83 5.01
C HIS A 63 3.88 -7.82 4.70
N CYS A 64 4.28 -7.38 3.52
CA CYS A 64 5.69 -7.27 3.15
C CYS A 64 6.43 -6.21 3.99
N ALA A 65 5.82 -5.06 4.27
CA ALA A 65 6.42 -4.02 5.09
C ALA A 65 6.63 -4.47 6.54
N SER A 66 5.63 -5.15 7.12
CA SER A 66 5.73 -5.71 8.48
C SER A 66 6.82 -6.78 8.56
N LEU A 67 6.83 -7.74 7.63
CA LEU A 67 7.84 -8.79 7.57
C LEU A 67 9.26 -8.23 7.41
N THR A 68 9.45 -7.25 6.52
CA THR A 68 10.75 -6.61 6.31
C THR A 68 11.21 -5.85 7.55
N THR A 69 10.31 -5.11 8.18
CA THR A 69 10.63 -4.37 9.43
C THR A 69 11.00 -5.33 10.55
N GLN A 70 10.23 -6.42 10.71
CA GLN A 70 10.48 -7.43 11.73
C GLN A 70 11.82 -8.15 11.51
N ASP A 71 12.16 -8.46 10.26
CA ASP A 71 13.41 -9.14 9.94
C ASP A 71 14.64 -8.22 10.15
N MET A 72 14.53 -6.93 9.81
CA MET A 72 15.56 -5.94 10.11
C MET A 72 15.79 -5.77 11.62
N LEU A 73 14.72 -5.67 12.42
CA LEU A 73 14.83 -5.59 13.88
C LEU A 73 15.46 -6.86 14.48
N ARG A 74 15.10 -8.03 13.95
CA ARG A 74 15.68 -9.31 14.38
C ARG A 74 17.18 -9.36 14.09
N GLY A 75 17.61 -8.93 12.91
CA GLY A 75 19.03 -8.81 12.54
C GLY A 75 19.80 -7.87 13.48
N LEU A 76 19.21 -6.73 13.82
CA LEU A 76 19.80 -5.76 14.76
C LEU A 76 20.04 -6.38 16.15
N VAL A 77 19.05 -7.10 16.68
CA VAL A 77 19.18 -7.77 17.98
C VAL A 77 20.29 -8.82 17.97
N VAL A 78 20.38 -9.63 16.91
CA VAL A 78 21.46 -10.62 16.76
C VAL A 78 22.83 -9.96 16.75
N LEU A 79 22.99 -8.85 16.03
CA LEU A 79 24.24 -8.09 16.00
C LEU A 79 24.64 -7.53 17.37
N ILE A 80 23.67 -7.01 18.13
CA ILE A 80 23.92 -6.50 19.49
C ILE A 80 24.38 -7.63 20.41
N ILE A 81 23.73 -8.80 20.36
CA ILE A 81 24.09 -9.96 21.18
C ILE A 81 25.49 -10.47 20.81
N LEU A 82 25.80 -10.60 19.52
CA LEU A 82 27.11 -11.03 19.06
C LEU A 82 28.21 -10.04 19.44
N GLY A 83 27.98 -8.74 19.24
CA GLY A 83 28.91 -7.69 19.63
C GLY A 83 29.19 -7.69 21.13
N GLY A 84 28.13 -7.80 21.95
CA GLY A 84 28.26 -7.91 23.41
C GLY A 84 29.02 -9.17 23.85
N ALA A 85 28.79 -10.31 23.20
CA ALA A 85 29.52 -11.55 23.48
C ALA A 85 31.01 -11.43 23.14
N ILE A 86 31.36 -10.82 22.01
CA ILE A 86 32.75 -10.59 21.59
C ILE A 86 33.46 -9.64 22.57
N LEU A 87 32.83 -8.52 22.93
CA LEU A 87 33.39 -7.55 23.89
C LEU A 87 33.64 -8.19 25.25
N LYS A 88 32.74 -9.08 25.69
CA LYS A 88 32.90 -9.86 26.93
C LYS A 88 34.05 -10.86 26.86
N ILE A 89 34.25 -11.52 25.72
CA ILE A 89 35.38 -12.42 25.51
C ILE A 89 36.72 -11.66 25.51
N LEU A 90 36.74 -10.44 24.98
CA LEU A 90 37.92 -9.58 24.95
C LEU A 90 38.19 -8.87 26.30
N GLY A 91 37.32 -9.04 27.30
CA GLY A 91 37.48 -8.45 28.64
C GLY A 91 37.29 -6.94 28.69
N VAL A 92 36.66 -6.35 27.66
CA VAL A 92 36.35 -4.92 27.60
C VAL A 92 35.04 -4.61 28.36
N LEU A 93 34.17 -5.62 28.50
CA LEU A 93 32.93 -5.63 29.27
C LEU A 93 32.92 -6.84 30.22
#